data_AF-A0A496ZFN4-F1
#
_entry.id   AF-A0A496ZFN4-F1
#
_cell.length_a   1.000
_cell.length_b   1.000
_cell.length_c   1.000
_cell.angle_alpha   90.00
_cell.angle_beta   90.00
_cell.angle_gamma   90.00
#
_symmetry.space_group_name_H-M   'P 1'
#
loop_
_entity.id
_entity.type
_entity.pdbx_description
1 polymer ?
#
loop_
_entity_poly.entity_id
_entity_poly.type
_entity_poly.pdbx_seq_one_letter_code
_entity_poly.pdbx_strand_id
1 'polypeptide(L)'
;MKIFFLLTTAFLSLVGFFPTANVFAEDTALLFEKLTCNTCHGPAGKGMVRTETKEKYYLKKKQMYRDMIKEGMSVDIVKELRPLYKKKFSDREEFILAIEALIGKADTDKYKDIIINIGGRVYWHKGDLVPGFEDYPRHAGNKQLYLYRQMKDILEGKRTNGNSEAMRGIRPFIDNNNITDDDFMRIAEYLSNVK
;
A
#
# COMPACT_ATOMS: atom_id res chain seq x y z
N MET A 1 -27.95 -79.14 -8.19
CA MET A 1 -28.38 -77.75 -7.91
C MET A 1 -27.15 -76.91 -7.61
N LYS A 2 -26.70 -76.09 -8.57
CA LYS A 2 -25.60 -75.13 -8.37
C LYS A 2 -26.22 -73.74 -8.21
N ILE A 3 -26.04 -73.15 -7.04
CA ILE A 3 -26.53 -71.81 -6.68
C ILE A 3 -25.50 -70.81 -7.20
N PHE A 4 -25.91 -69.98 -8.17
CA PHE A 4 -25.13 -68.84 -8.66
C PHE A 4 -25.40 -67.63 -7.74
N PHE A 5 -24.35 -67.14 -7.08
CA PHE A 5 -24.36 -65.84 -6.39
C PHE A 5 -24.17 -64.73 -7.43
N LEU A 6 -25.19 -63.89 -7.59
CA LEU A 6 -25.13 -62.63 -8.34
C LEU A 6 -24.69 -61.53 -7.36
N LEU A 7 -23.43 -61.09 -7.48
CA LEU A 7 -22.93 -59.90 -6.82
C LEU A 7 -23.14 -58.69 -7.74
N THR A 8 -24.15 -57.88 -7.43
CA THR A 8 -24.40 -56.59 -8.08
C THR A 8 -23.41 -55.56 -7.57
N THR A 9 -22.52 -55.07 -8.43
CA THR A 9 -21.62 -53.95 -8.17
C THR A 9 -22.40 -52.63 -8.27
N ALA A 10 -22.68 -52.03 -7.11
CA ALA A 10 -23.19 -50.67 -7.04
C ALA A 10 -22.06 -49.68 -7.34
N PHE A 11 -22.11 -49.05 -8.51
CA PHE A 11 -21.22 -47.97 -8.91
C PHE A 11 -21.68 -46.68 -8.19
N LEU A 12 -21.00 -46.33 -7.10
CA LEU A 12 -21.24 -45.08 -6.37
C LEU A 12 -20.42 -43.97 -7.05
N SER A 13 -21.06 -43.18 -7.92
CA SER A 13 -20.46 -42.00 -8.55
C SER A 13 -20.34 -40.87 -7.51
N LEU A 14 -19.13 -40.71 -6.97
CA LEU A 14 -18.75 -39.57 -6.14
C LEU A 14 -18.58 -38.34 -7.04
N VAL A 15 -19.63 -37.55 -7.22
CA VAL A 15 -19.54 -36.24 -7.87
C VAL A 15 -18.91 -35.28 -6.87
N GLY A 16 -17.59 -35.11 -6.96
CA GLY A 16 -16.84 -34.15 -6.16
C GLY A 16 -17.26 -32.73 -6.50
N PHE A 17 -17.82 -32.03 -5.52
CA PHE A 17 -18.05 -30.59 -5.57
C PHE A 17 -16.70 -29.87 -5.43
N PHE A 18 -16.10 -29.45 -6.54
CA PHE A 18 -14.90 -28.61 -6.52
C PHE A 18 -15.31 -27.13 -6.47
N PRO A 19 -14.91 -26.36 -5.45
CA PRO A 19 -15.09 -24.91 -5.47
C PRO A 19 -14.06 -24.31 -6.45
N THR A 20 -14.45 -24.12 -7.71
CA THR A 20 -13.57 -23.66 -8.79
C THR A 20 -13.23 -22.16 -8.72
N ALA A 21 -13.91 -21.38 -7.88
CA ALA A 21 -13.77 -19.92 -7.87
C ALA A 21 -12.40 -19.42 -7.37
N ASN A 22 -11.73 -20.13 -6.45
CA ASN A 22 -10.49 -19.64 -5.84
C ASN A 22 -9.25 -19.81 -6.72
N VAL A 23 -9.22 -20.84 -7.59
CA VAL A 23 -8.06 -21.12 -8.45
C VAL A 23 -7.91 -20.01 -9.51
N PHE A 24 -9.01 -19.57 -10.11
CA PHE A 24 -8.98 -18.53 -11.14
C PHE A 24 -8.59 -17.14 -10.62
N ALA A 25 -8.90 -16.82 -9.35
CA ALA A 25 -8.60 -15.51 -8.77
C ALA A 25 -7.09 -15.33 -8.51
N GLU A 26 -6.42 -16.36 -8.00
CA GLU A 26 -4.96 -16.35 -7.78
C GLU A 26 -4.20 -16.28 -9.11
N ASP A 27 -4.62 -17.08 -10.09
CA ASP A 27 -4.06 -17.05 -11.45
C ASP A 27 -4.21 -15.67 -12.13
N THR A 28 -5.33 -14.98 -11.87
CA THR A 28 -5.59 -13.65 -12.43
C THR A 28 -4.81 -12.54 -11.72
N ALA A 29 -4.60 -12.65 -10.40
CA ALA A 29 -3.71 -11.75 -9.68
C ALA A 29 -2.28 -11.82 -10.22
N LEU A 30 -1.79 -13.03 -10.47
CA LEU A 30 -0.50 -13.26 -11.13
C LEU A 30 -0.48 -12.68 -12.55
N LEU A 31 -1.57 -12.79 -13.31
CA LEU A 31 -1.67 -12.21 -14.64
C LEU A 31 -1.55 -10.68 -14.61
N PHE A 32 -2.22 -10.01 -13.66
CA PHE A 32 -2.12 -8.56 -13.47
C PHE A 32 -0.68 -8.11 -13.19
N GLU A 33 0.08 -8.89 -12.42
CA GLU A 33 1.49 -8.62 -12.14
C GLU A 33 2.40 -8.97 -13.33
N LYS A 34 2.13 -10.07 -14.03
CA LYS A 34 2.86 -10.52 -15.22
C LYS A 34 2.80 -9.47 -16.35
N LEU A 35 1.67 -8.77 -16.46
CA LEU A 35 1.48 -7.65 -17.38
C LEU A 35 2.00 -6.33 -16.85
N THR A 36 2.70 -6.34 -15.70
CA THR A 36 3.33 -5.19 -15.05
C THR A 36 2.34 -4.09 -14.66
N CYS A 37 1.04 -4.37 -14.63
CA CYS A 37 0.01 -3.38 -14.31
C CYS A 37 0.18 -2.83 -12.89
N ASN A 38 0.65 -3.67 -11.96
CA ASN A 38 0.95 -3.32 -10.58
C ASN A 38 2.07 -2.27 -10.43
N THR A 39 2.97 -2.16 -11.40
CA THR A 39 4.09 -1.20 -11.34
C THR A 39 3.61 0.25 -11.37
N CYS A 40 2.46 0.49 -12.01
CA CYS A 40 1.84 1.79 -12.13
C CYS A 40 0.63 1.95 -11.22
N HIS A 41 -0.16 0.88 -11.06
CA HIS A 41 -1.42 0.91 -10.31
C HIS A 41 -1.33 0.33 -8.90
N GLY A 42 -0.12 0.01 -8.44
CA GLY A 42 0.13 -0.57 -7.12
C GLY A 42 -0.31 -2.03 -6.97
N PRO A 43 0.08 -2.66 -5.84
CA PRO A 43 -0.31 -4.03 -5.52
C PRO A 43 -1.83 -4.20 -5.54
N ALA A 44 -2.32 -5.23 -6.23
CA ALA A 44 -3.75 -5.50 -6.43
C ALA A 44 -4.57 -4.30 -6.96
N GLY A 45 -3.93 -3.36 -7.67
CA GLY A 45 -4.59 -2.16 -8.19
C GLY A 45 -4.99 -1.15 -7.10
N LYS A 46 -4.39 -1.21 -5.91
CA LYS A 46 -4.70 -0.31 -4.78
C LYS A 46 -4.08 1.09 -4.86
N GLY A 47 -3.41 1.40 -5.97
CA GLY A 47 -2.65 2.62 -6.16
C GLY A 47 -1.27 2.56 -5.50
N MET A 48 -0.35 3.38 -5.98
CA MET A 48 0.99 3.51 -5.40
C MET A 48 0.92 4.42 -4.18
N VAL A 49 0.77 3.81 -3.00
CA VAL A 49 0.66 4.50 -1.72
C VAL A 49 1.81 4.15 -0.78
N ARG A 50 2.13 5.07 0.12
CA ARG A 50 3.07 4.83 1.21
C ARG A 50 2.52 3.76 2.15
N THR A 51 3.33 2.76 2.45
CA THR A 51 2.97 1.64 3.34
C THR A 51 3.13 1.97 4.82
N GLU A 52 3.86 3.04 5.12
CA GLU A 52 4.20 3.49 6.46
C GLU A 52 4.11 5.02 6.58
N THR A 53 3.90 5.50 7.79
CA THR A 53 4.08 6.91 8.14
C THR A 53 5.55 7.14 8.42
N LYS A 54 6.16 8.14 7.78
CA LYS A 54 7.55 8.53 8.04
C LYS A 54 7.60 9.84 8.78
N GLU A 55 8.23 9.79 9.93
CA GLU A 55 8.46 10.95 10.79
C GLU A 55 9.94 11.30 10.81
N LYS A 56 10.22 12.56 11.15
CA LYS A 56 11.56 13.08 11.40
C LYS A 56 11.49 13.94 12.64
N TYR A 57 12.53 13.90 13.45
CA TYR A 57 12.59 14.61 14.71
C TYR A 57 13.80 15.53 14.75
N TYR A 58 13.59 16.80 15.12
CA TYR A 58 14.66 17.76 15.35
C TYR A 58 14.16 19.00 16.10
N LEU A 59 15.02 19.61 16.90
CA LEU A 59 14.73 20.84 17.64
C LEU A 59 15.34 22.06 16.93
N LYS A 60 14.64 22.61 15.94
CA LYS A 60 15.07 23.82 15.21
C LYS A 60 15.16 25.05 16.16
N LYS A 61 16.14 25.92 15.90
CA LYS A 61 16.52 27.10 16.74
C LYS A 61 15.36 27.99 17.21
N LYS A 62 15.53 28.59 18.40
CA LYS A 62 14.81 29.67 19.13
C LYS A 62 13.27 29.64 19.17
N GLN A 63 12.58 29.35 18.07
CA GLN A 63 11.11 29.29 18.06
C GLN A 63 10.61 28.11 18.91
N MET A 64 11.15 26.92 18.67
CA MET A 64 10.76 25.72 19.43
C MET A 64 11.15 25.79 20.91
N TYR A 65 12.21 26.55 21.25
CA TYR A 65 12.54 26.91 22.63
C TYR A 65 11.41 27.69 23.31
N ARG A 66 10.87 28.70 22.61
CA ARG A 66 9.76 29.50 23.11
C ARG A 66 8.48 28.69 23.20
N ASP A 67 8.23 27.83 22.22
CA ASP A 67 7.07 26.96 22.19
C ASP A 67 7.10 25.98 23.37
N MET A 68 8.26 25.35 23.65
CA MET A 68 8.42 24.46 24.82
C MET A 68 8.12 25.16 26.15
N ILE A 69 8.61 26.40 26.32
CA ILE A 69 8.33 27.19 27.52
C ILE A 69 6.85 27.57 27.59
N LYS A 70 6.24 27.95 26.47
CA LYS A 70 4.82 28.28 26.39
C LYS A 70 3.93 27.10 26.77
N GLU A 71 4.33 25.89 26.39
CA GLU A 71 3.66 24.63 26.75
C GLU A 71 3.98 24.17 28.19
N GLY A 72 4.76 24.94 28.97
CA GLY A 72 4.95 24.72 30.40
C GLY A 72 6.26 24.02 30.80
N MET A 73 7.22 23.87 29.89
CA MET A 73 8.55 23.37 30.26
C MET A 73 9.37 24.42 31.02
N SER A 74 10.12 23.98 32.03
CA SER A 74 11.07 24.84 32.73
C SER A 74 12.15 25.34 31.78
N VAL A 75 12.47 26.63 31.88
CA VAL A 75 13.54 27.30 31.13
C VAL A 75 14.87 26.54 31.22
N ASP A 76 15.20 25.99 32.39
CA ASP A 76 16.50 25.32 32.60
C ASP A 76 16.55 23.97 31.88
N ILE A 77 15.48 23.18 31.96
CA ILE A 77 15.33 21.92 31.22
C ILE A 77 15.41 22.17 29.71
N VAL A 78 14.76 23.22 29.19
CA VAL A 78 14.81 23.52 27.75
C VAL A 78 16.23 23.93 27.30
N LYS A 79 17.04 24.55 28.17
CA LYS A 79 18.44 24.86 27.86
C LYS A 79 19.30 23.60 27.76
N GLU A 80 19.02 22.57 28.54
CA GLU A 80 19.75 21.29 28.50
C GLU A 80 19.58 20.58 27.16
N LEU A 81 18.47 20.81 26.45
CA LEU A 81 18.21 20.24 25.11
C LEU A 81 19.00 20.91 23.96
N ARG A 82 19.75 21.99 24.23
CA ARG A 82 20.57 22.70 23.22
C ARG A 82 21.47 21.79 22.36
N PRO A 83 22.10 20.72 22.87
CA PRO A 83 22.92 19.81 22.07
C PRO A 83 22.13 19.12 20.94
N LEU A 84 20.80 19.01 21.04
CA LEU A 84 19.96 18.39 20.02
C LEU A 84 19.58 19.35 18.90
N TYR A 85 19.85 20.67 19.01
CA TYR A 85 19.24 21.67 18.11
C TYR A 85 19.71 21.60 16.65
N LYS A 86 20.86 20.95 16.42
CA LYS A 86 21.42 20.73 15.09
C LYS A 86 21.36 19.25 14.69
N LYS A 87 20.84 18.38 15.54
CA LYS A 87 20.71 16.96 15.29
C LYS A 87 19.34 16.68 14.66
N LYS A 88 19.33 15.71 13.75
CA LYS A 88 18.12 15.18 13.12
C LYS A 88 18.08 13.70 13.42
N PHE A 89 16.93 13.23 13.83
CA PHE A 89 16.68 11.83 14.11
C PHE A 89 15.61 11.36 13.13
N SER A 90 15.81 10.17 12.58
CA SER A 90 14.84 9.54 11.68
C SER A 90 13.97 8.54 12.43
N ASP A 91 14.37 8.19 13.64
CA ASP A 91 13.69 7.26 14.53
C ASP A 91 13.23 7.97 15.80
N ARG A 92 12.03 7.60 16.26
CA ARG A 92 11.40 8.22 17.43
C ARG A 92 12.10 7.79 18.73
N GLU A 93 12.49 6.52 18.82
CA GLU A 93 13.14 5.99 20.02
C GLU A 93 14.53 6.60 20.19
N GLU A 94 15.31 6.70 19.11
CA GLU A 94 16.60 7.39 19.10
C GLU A 94 16.47 8.84 19.59
N PHE A 95 15.44 9.56 19.14
CA PHE A 95 15.18 10.93 19.59
C PHE A 95 14.85 10.99 21.08
N ILE A 96 14.00 10.08 21.58
CA ILE A 96 13.61 10.02 23.00
C ILE A 96 14.83 9.67 23.86
N LEU A 97 15.63 8.69 23.46
CA LEU A 97 16.86 8.31 24.17
C LEU A 97 17.85 9.47 24.23
N ALA A 98 17.96 10.26 23.15
CA ALA A 98 18.81 11.44 23.13
C ALA A 98 18.30 12.56 24.05
N ILE A 99 16.98 12.66 24.25
CA ILE A 99 16.38 13.58 25.24
C ILE A 99 16.65 13.06 26.65
N GLU A 100 16.40 11.78 26.91
CA GLU A 100 16.60 11.13 28.21
C GLU A 100 18.04 11.22 28.69
N ALA A 101 19.01 11.08 27.77
CA ALA A 101 20.42 11.26 28.08
C ALA A 101 20.79 12.69 28.56
N LEU A 102 19.96 13.70 28.28
CA LEU A 102 20.23 15.09 28.64
C LEU A 102 19.47 15.55 29.89
N ILE A 103 18.18 15.21 29.99
CA ILE A 103 17.29 15.71 31.05
C ILE A 103 16.89 14.61 32.05
N GLY A 104 17.34 13.38 31.83
CA GLY A 104 16.98 12.23 32.65
C GLY A 104 15.58 11.69 32.37
N LYS A 105 15.32 10.48 32.89
CA LYS A 105 14.07 9.74 32.63
C LYS A 105 12.83 10.44 33.18
N ALA A 106 12.92 10.99 34.40
CA ALA A 106 11.76 11.62 35.06
C ALA A 106 11.24 12.83 34.28
N ASP A 107 12.14 13.74 33.86
CA ASP A 107 11.74 14.91 33.06
C ASP A 107 11.38 14.53 31.63
N THR A 108 12.02 13.50 31.06
CA THR A 108 11.62 12.97 29.75
C THR A 108 10.20 12.43 29.80
N ASP A 109 9.85 11.61 30.78
CA ASP A 109 8.49 11.08 30.92
C ASP A 109 7.46 12.20 31.09
N LYS A 110 7.83 13.29 31.78
CA LYS A 110 6.97 14.46 31.99
C LYS A 110 6.77 15.29 30.73
N TYR A 111 7.82 15.51 29.93
CA TYR A 111 7.80 16.48 28.83
C TYR A 111 7.86 15.86 27.43
N LYS A 112 7.99 14.53 27.30
CA LYS A 112 8.14 13.85 26.01
C LYS A 112 7.11 14.27 24.97
N ASP A 113 5.85 14.40 25.35
CA ASP A 113 4.78 14.72 24.40
C ASP A 113 4.92 16.15 23.88
N ILE A 114 5.29 17.11 24.73
CA ILE A 114 5.60 18.50 24.32
C ILE A 114 6.78 18.49 23.35
N ILE A 115 7.87 17.81 23.71
CA ILE A 115 9.10 17.79 22.92
C ILE A 115 8.88 17.08 21.57
N ILE A 116 8.09 16.01 21.55
CA ILE A 116 7.73 15.25 20.35
C ILE A 116 6.77 16.03 19.47
N ASN A 117 5.75 16.68 20.02
CA ASN A 117 4.80 17.48 19.24
C ASN A 117 5.48 18.69 18.59
N ILE A 118 6.43 19.30 19.31
CA ILE A 118 7.20 20.43 18.80
C ILE A 118 8.26 19.94 17.81
N GLY A 119 9.09 18.98 18.22
CA GLY A 119 10.26 18.49 17.47
C GLY A 119 9.95 17.51 16.34
N GLY A 120 8.78 16.87 16.37
CA GLY A 120 8.32 15.88 15.42
C GLY A 120 7.75 16.50 14.15
N ARG A 121 8.06 15.89 13.02
CA ARG A 121 7.61 16.31 11.69
C ARG A 121 7.20 15.07 10.93
N VAL A 122 5.92 14.96 10.61
CA VAL A 122 5.48 13.93 9.66
C VAL A 122 5.87 14.38 8.25
N TYR A 123 6.64 13.55 7.56
CA TYR A 123 7.08 13.82 6.19
C TYR A 123 6.09 13.23 5.18
N TRP A 124 5.50 12.08 5.50
CA TRP A 124 4.33 11.51 4.84
C TRP A 124 3.62 10.53 5.78
N HIS A 125 2.32 10.36 5.55
CA HIS A 125 1.48 9.39 6.24
C HIS A 125 1.36 8.09 5.45
N LYS A 126 1.13 6.99 6.16
CA LYS A 126 0.66 5.75 5.55
C LYS A 126 -0.62 6.03 4.76
N GLY A 127 -0.64 5.60 3.50
CA GLY A 127 -1.76 5.81 2.59
C GLY A 127 -1.59 7.03 1.67
N ASP A 128 -0.65 7.94 1.96
CA ASP A 128 -0.32 9.04 1.04
C ASP A 128 0.13 8.48 -0.31
N LEU A 129 -0.20 9.18 -1.39
CA LEU A 129 0.27 8.81 -2.73
C LEU A 129 1.80 8.96 -2.81
N VAL A 130 2.42 8.04 -3.54
CA VAL A 130 3.84 8.17 -3.88
C VAL A 130 4.00 9.28 -4.92
N PRO A 131 4.90 10.26 -4.71
CA PRO A 131 5.12 11.32 -5.69
C PRO A 131 5.47 10.78 -7.08
N GLY A 132 4.85 11.32 -8.11
CA GLY A 132 4.96 10.87 -9.50
C GLY A 132 3.92 9.82 -9.92
N PHE A 133 3.10 9.33 -8.98
CA PHE A 133 2.03 8.36 -9.25
C PHE A 133 0.62 8.93 -9.06
N GLU A 134 0.47 10.25 -8.94
CA GLU A 134 -0.79 10.93 -8.62
C GLU A 134 -1.86 10.69 -9.69
N ASP A 135 -1.45 10.61 -10.95
CA ASP A 135 -2.33 10.44 -12.10
C ASP A 135 -2.59 8.96 -12.46
N TYR A 136 -2.07 8.02 -11.68
CA TYR A 136 -2.32 6.59 -11.87
C TYR A 136 -3.46 6.14 -10.96
N PRO A 137 -4.67 5.90 -11.51
CA PRO A 137 -5.84 5.63 -10.68
C PRO A 137 -5.73 4.31 -9.92
N ARG A 138 -6.36 4.29 -8.74
CA ARG A 138 -6.71 3.06 -8.02
C ARG A 138 -7.82 2.33 -8.78
N HIS A 139 -7.61 1.05 -9.06
CA HIS A 139 -8.56 0.19 -9.75
C HIS A 139 -9.34 -0.73 -8.80
N ALA A 140 -8.75 -1.08 -7.65
CA ALA A 140 -9.39 -1.93 -6.64
C ALA A 140 -10.80 -1.44 -6.27
N GLY A 141 -11.78 -2.35 -6.34
CA GLY A 141 -13.18 -2.09 -5.99
C GLY A 141 -14.00 -1.33 -7.04
N ASN A 142 -13.42 -0.98 -8.20
CA ASN A 142 -14.19 -0.39 -9.29
C ASN A 142 -15.06 -1.42 -10.00
N LYS A 143 -16.09 -0.96 -10.71
CA LYS A 143 -17.01 -1.84 -11.46
C LYS A 143 -16.25 -2.60 -12.55
N GLN A 144 -16.39 -3.92 -12.60
CA GLN A 144 -15.76 -4.81 -13.59
C GLN A 144 -15.94 -4.30 -15.03
N LEU A 145 -17.17 -4.11 -15.50
CA LEU A 145 -17.43 -3.67 -16.88
C LEU A 145 -16.84 -2.29 -17.20
N TYR A 146 -16.73 -1.42 -16.20
CA TYR A 146 -16.07 -0.13 -16.38
C TYR A 146 -14.56 -0.33 -16.60
N LEU A 147 -13.90 -1.10 -15.73
CA LEU A 147 -12.47 -1.39 -15.85
C LEU A 147 -12.13 -2.05 -17.19
N TYR A 148 -12.89 -3.08 -17.59
CA TYR A 148 -12.71 -3.75 -18.88
C TYR A 148 -12.80 -2.78 -20.06
N ARG A 149 -13.85 -1.94 -20.10
CA ARG A 149 -14.02 -0.94 -21.16
C ARG A 149 -12.89 0.07 -21.16
N GLN A 150 -12.45 0.57 -20.00
CA GLN A 150 -11.33 1.52 -19.93
C GLN A 150 -10.02 0.91 -20.44
N MET A 151 -9.72 -0.34 -20.08
CA MET A 151 -8.55 -1.04 -20.62
C MET A 151 -8.61 -1.12 -22.15
N LYS A 152 -9.76 -1.57 -22.69
CA LYS A 152 -9.97 -1.70 -24.14
C LYS A 152 -9.89 -0.37 -24.87
N ASP A 153 -10.61 0.64 -24.40
CA ASP A 153 -10.66 1.95 -25.06
C ASP A 153 -9.27 2.62 -25.10
N ILE A 154 -8.48 2.49 -24.04
CA ILE A 154 -7.10 3.02 -24.00
C ILE A 154 -6.20 2.23 -24.93
N LEU A 155 -6.22 0.89 -24.84
CA LEU A 155 -5.35 0.04 -25.64
C LEU A 155 -5.69 0.14 -27.13
N GLU A 156 -6.95 0.29 -27.51
CA GLU A 156 -7.39 0.46 -28.91
C GLU A 156 -7.25 1.90 -29.42
N GLY A 157 -6.84 2.84 -28.57
CA GLY A 157 -6.64 4.25 -28.95
C GLY A 157 -7.94 5.07 -29.07
N LYS A 158 -9.09 4.52 -28.63
CA LYS A 158 -10.36 5.25 -28.53
C LYS A 158 -10.33 6.29 -27.41
N ARG A 159 -9.58 6.00 -26.33
CA ARG A 159 -9.32 6.92 -25.23
C ARG A 159 -7.88 7.40 -25.25
N THR A 160 -7.70 8.71 -25.41
CA THR A 160 -6.40 9.38 -25.59
C THR A 160 -6.12 10.50 -24.57
N ASN A 161 -6.95 10.64 -23.54
CA ASN A 161 -6.76 11.64 -22.49
C ASN A 161 -5.91 11.10 -21.32
N GLY A 162 -5.46 12.01 -20.45
CA GLY A 162 -4.65 11.69 -19.26
C GLY A 162 -3.40 10.86 -19.60
N ASN A 163 -3.00 9.97 -18.70
CA ASN A 163 -1.82 9.09 -18.89
C ASN A 163 -2.12 7.83 -19.71
N SER A 164 -3.01 7.92 -20.72
CA SER A 164 -3.36 6.78 -21.58
C SER A 164 -2.19 6.29 -22.45
N GLU A 165 -1.26 7.18 -22.84
CA GLU A 165 -0.01 6.81 -23.53
C GLU A 165 0.87 5.88 -22.67
N ALA A 166 1.03 6.20 -21.39
CA ALA A 166 1.80 5.38 -20.46
C ALA A 166 1.22 3.97 -20.35
N MET A 167 -0.11 3.86 -20.28
CA MET A 167 -0.79 2.57 -20.30
C MET A 167 -0.63 1.85 -21.64
N ARG A 168 -0.65 2.53 -22.79
CA ARG A 168 -0.36 1.88 -24.09
C ARG A 168 1.07 1.34 -24.18
N GLY A 169 1.99 1.82 -23.36
CA GLY A 169 3.33 1.26 -23.19
C GLY A 169 3.36 -0.21 -22.75
N ILE A 170 2.26 -0.77 -22.22
CA ILE A 170 2.20 -2.19 -21.83
C ILE A 170 1.96 -3.16 -23.00
N ARG A 171 1.72 -2.65 -24.22
CA ARG A 171 1.45 -3.47 -25.42
C ARG A 171 2.46 -4.61 -25.66
N PRO A 172 3.78 -4.41 -25.55
CA PRO A 172 4.72 -5.52 -25.71
C PRO A 172 4.48 -6.66 -24.73
N PHE A 173 4.05 -6.38 -23.49
CA PHE A 173 3.72 -7.43 -22.52
C PHE A 173 2.42 -8.15 -22.85
N ILE A 174 1.42 -7.44 -23.38
CA ILE A 174 0.18 -8.03 -23.88
C ILE A 174 0.48 -8.99 -25.04
N ASP A 175 1.22 -8.49 -26.04
CA ASP A 175 1.53 -9.23 -27.25
C ASP A 175 2.40 -10.45 -26.96
N ASN A 176 3.47 -10.29 -26.16
CA ASN A 176 4.37 -11.39 -25.80
C ASN A 176 3.71 -12.47 -24.92
N ASN A 177 2.61 -12.16 -24.26
CA ASN A 177 1.88 -13.11 -23.40
C ASN A 177 0.59 -13.62 -24.04
N ASN A 178 0.31 -13.29 -25.31
CA ASN A 178 -0.89 -13.69 -26.04
C ASN A 178 -2.19 -13.35 -25.29
N ILE A 179 -2.23 -12.16 -24.67
CA ILE A 179 -3.37 -11.74 -23.85
C ILE A 179 -4.61 -11.49 -24.70
N THR A 180 -5.74 -11.99 -24.22
CA THR A 180 -7.04 -11.94 -24.90
C THR A 180 -8.03 -11.00 -24.20
N ASP A 181 -9.17 -10.75 -24.83
CA ASP A 181 -10.27 -10.00 -24.23
C ASP A 181 -10.84 -10.70 -22.98
N ASP A 182 -10.85 -12.03 -22.95
CA ASP A 182 -11.27 -12.81 -21.79
C ASP A 182 -10.31 -12.63 -20.61
N ASP A 183 -9.01 -12.48 -20.87
CA ASP A 183 -8.02 -12.16 -19.85
C ASP A 183 -8.24 -10.76 -19.26
N PHE A 184 -8.54 -9.76 -20.10
CA PHE A 184 -8.91 -8.42 -19.60
C PHE A 184 -10.20 -8.44 -18.79
N MET A 185 -11.18 -9.26 -19.18
CA MET A 185 -12.41 -9.42 -18.40
C MET A 185 -12.14 -10.05 -17.04
N ARG A 186 -11.28 -11.08 -16.98
CA ARG A 186 -10.84 -11.71 -15.72
C ARG A 186 -10.08 -10.71 -14.84
N ILE A 187 -9.12 -9.96 -15.39
CA ILE A 187 -8.41 -8.89 -14.64
C ILE A 187 -9.40 -7.88 -14.06
N ALA A 188 -10.39 -7.45 -14.86
CA ALA A 188 -11.41 -6.52 -14.41
C ALA A 188 -12.29 -7.11 -13.28
N GLU A 189 -12.64 -8.39 -13.38
CA GLU A 189 -13.38 -9.12 -12.34
C GLU A 189 -12.57 -9.19 -11.05
N TYR A 190 -11.32 -9.60 -11.15
CA TYR A 190 -10.38 -9.65 -10.03
C TYR A 190 -10.31 -8.28 -9.32
N LEU A 191 -9.97 -7.22 -10.05
CA LEU A 191 -9.85 -5.86 -9.51
C LEU A 191 -11.15 -5.36 -8.86
N SER A 192 -12.31 -5.73 -9.42
CA SER A 192 -13.61 -5.34 -8.86
C SER A 192 -13.91 -5.97 -7.50
N ASN A 193 -13.30 -7.14 -7.21
CA ASN A 193 -13.48 -7.86 -5.95
C ASN A 193 -12.40 -7.51 -4.90
N VAL A 194 -11.38 -6.74 -5.25
CA VAL A 194 -10.37 -6.24 -4.31
C VAL A 194 -10.98 -5.18 -3.39
N LYS A 195 -10.84 -5.36 -2.08
CA LYS A 195 -11.28 -4.42 -1.02
C LYS A 195 -10.14 -3.54 -0.51
#